data_AF-A0AA96YE38-F1
#
_entry.id   AF-A0AA96YE38-F1
#
_cell.length_a   1.000
_cell.length_b   1.000
_cell.length_c   1.000
_cell.angle_alpha   90.00
_cell.angle_beta   90.00
_cell.angle_gamma   90.00
#
_symmetry.space_group_name_H-M   'P 1'
#
loop_
_entity.id
_entity.type
_entity.pdbx_description
1 polymer ?
#
loop_
_entity_poly.entity_id
_entity_poly.type
_entity_poly.pdbx_seq_one_letter_code
_entity_poly.pdbx_strand_id
1 'polypeptide(L)' 'MSHLTPEELAEWQRLLDAANYNNIFCHCRQCDREWVASTEAPCTCGSIRVEYIACWQFPDD' A
#
# COMPACT_ATOMS: atom_id res chain seq x y z
N MET A 1 -9.54 26.70 8.26
CA MET A 1 -9.03 26.35 9.60
C MET A 1 -8.82 24.85 9.60
N SER A 2 -7.66 24.37 10.03
CA SER A 2 -7.47 22.93 10.28
C SER A 2 -8.46 22.52 11.36
N HIS A 3 -9.27 21.49 11.10
CA HIS A 3 -10.22 20.97 12.08
C HIS A 3 -9.53 20.11 13.17
N LEU A 4 -8.24 19.81 12.97
CA LEU A 4 -7.42 19.02 13.89
C LEU A 4 -6.30 19.88 14.47
N THR A 5 -6.01 19.66 15.74
CA THR A 5 -4.77 20.08 16.38
C THR A 5 -3.57 19.37 15.74
N PRO A 6 -2.34 19.90 15.87
CA PRO A 6 -1.15 19.24 15.35
C PRO A 6 -0.94 17.82 15.89
N GLU A 7 -1.33 17.57 17.14
CA GLU A 7 -1.23 16.25 17.78
C GLU A 7 -2.22 15.25 17.18
N GLU A 8 -3.49 15.64 17.04
CA GLU A 8 -4.51 14.82 16.39
C GLU A 8 -4.13 14.51 14.94
N LEU A 9 -3.60 15.49 14.21
CA LEU A 9 -3.11 15.27 12.85
C LEU A 9 -1.98 14.23 12.81
N ALA A 10 -1.01 14.32 13.73
CA ALA A 10 0.10 13.38 13.80
C ALA A 10 -0.32 11.98 14.24
N GLU A 11 -1.38 11.86 15.05
CA GLU A 11 -1.99 10.56 15.39
C GLU A 11 -2.66 9.92 14.18
N TRP A 12 -3.49 10.68 13.46
CA TRP A 12 -4.13 10.19 12.23
C TRP A 12 -3.12 9.78 11.16
N GLN A 13 -2.05 10.54 10.98
CA GLN A 13 -0.97 10.18 10.06
C GLN A 13 -0.32 8.83 10.42
N ARG A 14 -0.07 8.57 11.71
CA ARG A 14 0.47 7.28 12.17
C ARG A 14 -0.48 6.12 11.90
N LEU A 15 -1.79 6.32 12.07
CA LEU A 15 -2.80 5.30 11.76
C LEU A 15 -2.87 5.02 10.26
N LEU A 16 -2.78 6.06 9.44
CA LEU A 16 -2.73 5.93 7.97
C LEU A 16 -1.46 5.19 7.53
N ASP A 17 -0.30 5.50 8.10
CA ASP A 17 0.95 4.80 7.80
C ASP A 17 0.87 3.30 8.14
N ALA A 18 0.24 2.96 9.27
CA ALA A 18 -0.01 1.57 9.63
C ALA A 18 -0.98 0.88 8.66
N ALA A 19 -2.07 1.55 8.27
CA ALA A 19 -3.04 1.03 7.29
C ALA A 19 -2.45 0.90 5.88
N ASN A 20 -1.43 1.69 5.55
CA ASN A 20 -0.73 1.61 4.28
C ASN A 20 0.27 0.43 4.22
N TYR A 21 0.48 -0.29 5.31
CA TYR A 21 1.29 -1.51 5.27
C TYR A 21 0.57 -2.60 4.48
N ASN A 22 1.28 -3.25 3.55
CA ASN A 22 0.71 -4.26 2.65
C ASN A 22 -0.55 -3.80 1.90
N ASN A 23 -0.57 -2.55 1.43
CA ASN A 23 -1.73 -1.98 0.74
C ASN A 23 -1.54 -1.86 -0.78
N ILE A 24 -0.51 -2.48 -1.37
CA ILE A 24 -0.25 -2.44 -2.82
C ILE A 24 -0.36 -3.85 -3.39
N PHE A 25 -1.41 -4.07 -4.19
CA PHE A 25 -1.54 -5.25 -5.02
C PHE A 25 -0.64 -5.08 -6.25
N CYS A 26 0.23 -6.06 -6.45
CA CYS A 26 1.21 -6.09 -7.51
C CYS A 26 0.87 -7.22 -8.49
N HIS A 27 0.85 -6.93 -9.78
CA HIS A 27 0.70 -7.92 -10.84
C HIS A 27 1.82 -7.79 -11.89
N CYS A 28 2.64 -8.82 -12.05
CA CYS A 28 3.72 -8.81 -13.04
C CYS A 28 3.23 -9.20 -14.43
N ARG A 29 3.26 -8.26 -15.38
CA ARG A 29 2.81 -8.47 -16.77
C ARG A 29 3.73 -9.36 -17.63
N GLN A 30 4.74 -9.99 -17.03
CA GLN A 30 5.70 -10.85 -17.73
C GLN A 30 5.61 -12.32 -17.29
N CYS A 31 5.38 -12.58 -16.00
CA CYS A 31 5.27 -13.94 -15.47
C CYS A 31 3.95 -14.20 -14.74
N ASP A 32 3.01 -13.26 -14.83
CA ASP A 32 1.66 -13.29 -14.24
C ASP A 32 1.61 -13.54 -12.73
N ARG A 33 2.73 -13.29 -12.03
CA ARG A 33 2.78 -13.42 -10.57
C ARG A 33 2.02 -12.27 -9.92
N GLU A 34 1.25 -12.59 -8.90
CA GLU A 34 0.50 -11.64 -8.07
C GLU A 34 1.00 -11.69 -6.63
N TRP A 35 1.11 -10.53 -5.97
CA TRP A 35 1.48 -10.43 -4.56
C TRP A 35 1.03 -9.10 -3.97
N VAL A 36 1.11 -8.99 -2.64
CA VAL A 36 0.87 -7.74 -1.91
C VAL A 36 2.18 -7.24 -1.31
N ALA A 37 2.40 -5.93 -1.36
CA ALA A 37 3.58 -5.27 -0.81
C ALA A 37 3.21 -3.95 -0.12
N SER A 38 4.11 -3.43 0.72
CA SER A 38 3.99 -2.10 1.34
C SER A 38 4.58 -0.98 0.48
N THR A 39 5.35 -1.32 -0.56
CA THR A 39 5.96 -0.36 -1.49
C THR A 39 6.00 -0.96 -2.90
N GLU A 40 6.07 -0.11 -3.92
CA GLU A 40 6.33 -0.57 -5.30
C GLU A 40 7.69 -1.28 -5.36
N ALA A 41 7.69 -2.54 -5.80
CA ALA A 41 8.88 -3.37 -5.85
C ALA A 41 8.90 -4.24 -7.11
N PRO A 42 10.08 -4.47 -7.71
CA PRO A 42 10.20 -5.32 -8.91
C PRO A 42 9.81 -6.77 -8.61
N CYS A 43 9.40 -7.48 -9.66
CA CYS A 43 9.07 -8.90 -9.53
C CYS A 43 10.34 -9.73 -9.29
N THR A 44 10.20 -10.83 -8.55
CA THR A 44 11.27 -11.81 -8.33
C THR A 44 11.75 -12.52 -9.60
N CYS A 45 10.99 -12.43 -10.71
CA CYS A 45 11.44 -12.88 -12.02
C CYS A 45 12.43 -11.92 -12.71
N GLY A 46 12.73 -10.76 -12.09
CA GLY A 46 13.58 -9.71 -12.64
C GLY A 46 12.85 -8.70 -13.51
N SER A 47 11.53 -8.85 -13.72
CA SER A 47 10.75 -7.89 -14.49
C SER A 47 10.41 -6.63 -13.69
N ILE A 48 10.53 -5.48 -14.34
CA ILE A 48 10.05 -4.18 -13.85
C ILE A 48 8.65 -3.84 -14.39
N ARG A 49 8.06 -4.69 -15.24
CA ARG A 49 6.72 -4.49 -15.83
C ARG A 49 5.65 -4.96 -14.85
N VAL A 50 5.58 -4.28 -13.71
CA VAL A 50 4.63 -4.58 -12.63
C VAL A 50 3.56 -3.50 -12.58
N GLU A 51 2.31 -3.93 -12.52
CA GLU A 51 1.17 -3.06 -12.25
C GLU A 51 0.95 -2.99 -10.74
N TYR A 52 0.76 -1.78 -10.23
CA TYR A 52 0.58 -1.50 -8.81
C TYR A 52 -0.78 -0.86 -8.60
N ILE A 53 -1.61 -1.49 -7.76
CA ILE A 53 -2.96 -1.04 -7.45
C ILE A 53 -3.08 -0.94 -5.94
N ALA A 54 -3.51 0.22 -5.43
CA ALA A 54 -3.81 0.36 -4.02
C ALA A 54 -4.98 -0.57 -3.64
N CYS A 55 -4.77 -1.44 -2.66
CA CYS A 55 -5.71 -2.47 -2.22
C CYS A 55 -5.97 -2.39 -0.72
N TRP A 56 -6.62 -1.29 -0.30
CA TRP A 56 -6.98 -1.12 1.11
C TRP A 56 -7.86 -2.28 1.57
N GLN A 57 -7.38 -2.99 2.58
CA GLN A 57 -8.10 -4.10 3.20
C GLN A 57 -8.75 -3.57 4.47
N PHE A 58 -10.08 -3.53 4.48
CA PHE A 58 -10.83 -3.30 5.70
C PHE A 58 -11.07 -4.66 6.35
N PRO A 59 -10.82 -4.82 7.67
CA PRO A 59 -11.24 -6.02 8.36
C PRO A 59 -12.76 -6.16 8.22
N ASP A 60 -13.24 -7.40 8.03
CA ASP A 60 -14.66 -7.69 7.88
C ASP A 60 -15.45 -7.56 9.20
N ASP A 61 -14.76 -7.42 10.35
CA ASP A 61 -15.31 -7.34 11.71
C ASP A 61 -14.79 -6.12 12.52
#